data_AF-A0A1Y3MYT3-F1
#
_entry.id   AF-A0A1Y3MYT3-F1
#
_cell.length_a   1.000
_cell.length_b   1.000
_cell.length_c   1.000
_cell.angle_alpha   90.00
_cell.angle_beta   90.00
_cell.angle_gamma   90.00
#
_symmetry.space_group_name_H-M   'P 1'
#
loop_
_entity.id
_entity.type
_entity.pdbx_description
1 polymer ?
#
loop_
_entity_poly.entity_id
_entity_poly.type
_entity_poly.pdbx_seq_one_letter_code
_entity_poly.pdbx_strand_id
1 'polypeptide(L)'
;MLEYPKQFLNEISAEKLNKETIKMTLSIISVFCQYYSDIEPKIEDEKIGEILDIIWLIMIYSKDNEEYMTIINKSLSHLISQSHESQFEFIFNKFMSEIEKISFNIKEQNDNINHIMVIINSLAILLKNVSGDRKIQIKQALPMIISNFTILLQQTSKIELMTNVYNLFTKLINDITYKLRSSEISLILNAVIVISSSSCEQRILKSNYNIIQIDIIESLFDSIYYLLLSLIRFRQANSTVNLISSLHQKSDMKTFNTPLFPLLSNYGHYLSIHHATNFSRLLSAISQKPSTNQVHGHGSNTNTLTSLSSSAANTKPFIKHIVHILGEYVNIQTSSRPLDPVKKNEIITGLNALLDLCDEHDREYVLVNLSHANGGKIIFKKLVEEWKKNWKFGGKV
;
A
#
# COMPACT_ATOMS: atom_id res chain seq x y z
N MET A 1 -4.23 24.65 -35.39
CA MET A 1 -3.60 23.32 -35.55
C MET A 1 -4.17 22.24 -34.62
N LEU A 2 -5.19 22.51 -33.78
CA LEU A 2 -5.89 21.47 -32.98
C LEU A 2 -7.40 21.76 -32.90
N GLU A 3 -8.11 21.79 -34.03
CA GLU A 3 -9.58 21.88 -34.00
C GLU A 3 -10.23 20.56 -33.53
N TYR A 4 -9.53 19.41 -33.67
CA TYR A 4 -10.17 18.10 -33.69
C TYR A 4 -9.70 16.99 -32.72
N PRO A 5 -9.15 17.24 -31.50
CA PRO A 5 -8.83 16.12 -30.60
C PRO A 5 -10.06 15.24 -30.24
N LYS A 6 -11.24 15.85 -30.04
CA LYS A 6 -12.52 15.12 -29.92
C LYS A 6 -12.87 14.27 -31.14
N GLN A 7 -12.58 14.75 -32.35
CA GLN A 7 -12.89 14.02 -33.57
C GLN A 7 -11.97 12.80 -33.73
N PHE A 8 -10.70 12.94 -33.35
CA PHE A 8 -9.74 11.84 -33.27
C PHE A 8 -10.22 10.72 -32.33
N LEU A 9 -10.77 11.07 -31.16
CA LEU A 9 -11.34 10.08 -30.21
C LEU A 9 -12.59 9.37 -30.76
N ASN A 10 -13.39 10.05 -31.58
CA ASN A 10 -14.62 9.48 -32.17
C ASN A 10 -14.35 8.61 -33.41
N GLU A 11 -13.29 8.90 -34.17
CA GLU A 11 -12.96 8.20 -35.42
C GLU A 11 -12.13 6.92 -35.21
N ILE A 12 -11.50 6.77 -34.04
CA ILE A 12 -10.73 5.58 -33.70
C ILE A 12 -11.65 4.56 -33.00
N SER A 13 -12.24 3.66 -33.79
CA SER A 13 -12.76 2.41 -33.24
C SER A 13 -11.61 1.57 -32.67
N ALA A 14 -11.78 1.01 -31.48
CA ALA A 14 -10.76 0.21 -30.78
C ALA A 14 -10.13 -0.92 -31.64
N GLU A 15 -10.86 -1.43 -32.62
CA GLU A 15 -10.42 -2.49 -33.54
C GLU A 15 -9.44 -2.04 -34.64
N LYS A 16 -9.12 -0.74 -34.76
CA LYS A 16 -8.37 -0.18 -35.91
C LYS A 16 -7.08 0.59 -35.57
N LEU A 17 -6.67 0.67 -34.31
CA LEU A 17 -5.39 1.30 -33.94
C LEU A 17 -4.22 0.38 -34.32
N ASN A 18 -3.73 0.52 -35.55
CA ASN A 18 -2.52 -0.19 -35.97
C ASN A 18 -1.27 0.38 -35.27
N LYS A 19 -0.18 -0.38 -35.30
CA LYS A 19 1.09 0.00 -34.64
C LYS A 19 1.65 1.33 -35.15
N GLU A 20 1.42 1.68 -36.41
CA GLU A 20 1.90 2.92 -37.03
C GLU A 20 1.15 4.14 -36.50
N THR A 21 -0.18 4.06 -36.38
CA THR A 21 -1.03 5.10 -35.79
C THR A 21 -0.60 5.37 -34.36
N ILE A 22 -0.38 4.33 -33.54
CA ILE A 22 0.11 4.50 -32.16
C ILE A 22 1.45 5.25 -32.14
N LYS A 23 2.41 4.87 -32.98
CA LYS A 23 3.72 5.54 -33.06
C LYS A 23 3.61 7.01 -33.49
N MET A 24 2.77 7.29 -34.49
CA MET A 24 2.55 8.64 -34.99
C MET A 24 1.89 9.50 -33.91
N THR A 25 0.85 9.00 -33.27
CA THR A 25 0.17 9.68 -32.16
C THR A 25 1.10 9.92 -30.99
N LEU A 26 1.91 8.93 -30.59
CA LEU A 26 2.94 9.09 -29.54
C LEU A 26 3.93 10.19 -29.88
N SER A 27 4.40 10.24 -31.13
CA SER A 27 5.36 11.25 -31.60
C SER A 27 4.74 12.65 -31.52
N ILE A 28 3.50 12.81 -32.00
CA ILE A 28 2.76 14.07 -31.95
C ILE A 28 2.53 14.51 -30.50
N ILE A 29 2.03 13.62 -29.64
CA ILE A 29 1.76 13.92 -28.22
C ILE A 29 3.05 14.28 -27.49
N SER A 30 4.14 13.56 -27.74
CA SER A 30 5.44 13.83 -27.11
C SER A 30 5.94 15.22 -27.45
N VAL A 31 5.93 15.59 -28.74
CA VAL A 31 6.33 16.93 -29.19
C VAL A 31 5.38 17.98 -28.63
N PHE A 32 4.06 17.76 -28.70
CA PHE A 32 3.08 18.70 -28.15
C PHE A 32 3.30 18.94 -26.66
N CYS A 33 3.33 17.88 -25.84
CA CYS A 33 3.48 18.02 -24.39
C CYS A 33 4.81 18.66 -23.99
N GLN A 34 5.84 18.58 -24.83
CA GLN A 34 7.15 19.20 -24.58
C GLN A 34 7.15 20.72 -24.80
N TYR A 35 6.31 21.24 -25.70
CA TYR A 35 6.38 22.64 -26.17
C TYR A 35 5.06 23.41 -26.06
N TYR A 36 3.97 22.80 -25.61
CA TYR A 36 2.66 23.46 -25.68
C TYR A 36 2.54 24.71 -24.79
N SER A 37 3.37 24.81 -23.74
CA SER A 37 3.44 26.00 -22.89
C SER A 37 4.02 27.22 -23.62
N ASP A 38 4.76 27.00 -24.71
CA ASP A 38 5.34 28.04 -25.56
C ASP A 38 4.43 28.43 -26.74
N ILE A 39 3.26 27.79 -26.88
CA ILE A 39 2.32 28.04 -28.00
C ILE A 39 1.46 29.27 -27.69
N GLU A 40 1.51 30.26 -28.59
CA GLU A 40 0.63 31.43 -28.58
C GLU A 40 -0.40 31.38 -29.73
N PRO A 41 -1.69 31.67 -29.47
CA PRO A 41 -2.29 32.01 -28.17
C PRO A 41 -2.40 30.81 -27.23
N LYS A 42 -2.52 31.07 -25.91
CA LYS A 42 -2.67 30.04 -24.88
C LYS A 42 -3.78 29.06 -25.23
N ILE A 43 -3.46 27.77 -25.14
CA ILE A 43 -4.40 26.68 -25.41
C ILE A 43 -5.49 26.63 -24.34
N GLU A 44 -6.73 26.53 -24.78
CA GLU A 44 -7.92 26.39 -23.93
C GLU A 44 -7.84 25.16 -23.02
N ASP A 45 -8.30 25.31 -21.78
CA ASP A 45 -8.25 24.25 -20.76
C ASP A 45 -8.99 22.97 -21.22
N GLU A 46 -10.10 23.11 -21.96
CA GLU A 46 -10.83 21.98 -22.54
C GLU A 46 -9.97 21.15 -23.51
N LYS A 47 -9.16 21.81 -24.35
CA LYS A 47 -8.29 21.14 -25.32
C LYS A 47 -7.18 20.37 -24.63
N ILE A 48 -6.64 20.91 -23.53
CA ILE A 48 -5.69 20.18 -22.66
C ILE A 48 -6.37 18.95 -22.07
N GLY A 49 -7.64 19.07 -21.67
CA GLY A 49 -8.48 17.95 -21.30
C GLY A 49 -8.57 16.87 -22.36
N GLU A 50 -8.84 17.23 -23.61
CA GLU A 50 -8.93 16.28 -24.72
C GLU A 50 -7.58 15.60 -25.00
N ILE A 51 -6.45 16.32 -24.86
CA ILE A 51 -5.11 15.72 -24.97
C ILE A 51 -4.87 14.69 -23.87
N LEU A 52 -5.33 14.95 -22.63
CA LEU A 52 -5.24 13.97 -21.55
C LEU A 52 -6.04 12.70 -21.85
N ASP A 53 -7.22 12.81 -22.48
CA ASP A 53 -8.00 11.63 -22.90
C ASP A 53 -7.25 10.81 -23.95
N ILE A 54 -6.62 11.47 -24.92
CA ILE A 54 -5.81 10.78 -25.92
C ILE A 54 -4.61 10.09 -25.26
N ILE A 55 -3.96 10.75 -24.29
CA ILE A 55 -2.87 10.14 -23.52
C ILE A 55 -3.35 8.86 -22.84
N TRP A 56 -4.49 8.92 -22.12
CA TRP A 56 -5.05 7.74 -21.45
C TRP A 56 -5.43 6.64 -22.44
N LEU A 57 -6.05 6.99 -23.57
CA LEU A 57 -6.39 6.02 -24.61
C LEU A 57 -5.15 5.31 -25.13
N ILE A 58 -4.08 6.06 -25.46
CA ILE A 58 -2.83 5.49 -25.95
C ILE A 58 -2.13 4.64 -24.89
N MET A 59 -2.22 5.00 -23.61
CA MET A 59 -1.71 4.15 -22.52
C MET A 59 -2.42 2.79 -22.47
N ILE A 60 -3.74 2.74 -22.72
CA ILE A 60 -4.49 1.47 -22.77
C ILE A 60 -3.92 0.55 -23.86
N TYR A 61 -3.71 1.08 -25.07
CA TYR A 61 -3.18 0.29 -26.20
C TYR A 61 -1.69 -0.01 -26.11
N SER A 62 -0.95 0.76 -25.31
CA SER A 62 0.50 0.62 -25.17
C SER A 62 0.91 -0.25 -23.99
N LYS A 63 -0.03 -0.78 -23.20
CA LYS A 63 0.25 -1.45 -21.92
C LYS A 63 1.30 -2.57 -21.99
N ASP A 64 1.35 -3.30 -23.10
CA ASP A 64 2.26 -4.44 -23.32
C ASP A 64 3.57 -4.02 -24.02
N ASN A 65 3.76 -2.73 -24.29
CA ASN A 65 4.94 -2.17 -24.94
C ASN A 65 5.64 -1.15 -24.04
N GLU A 66 6.74 -1.58 -23.41
CA GLU A 66 7.51 -0.79 -22.46
C GLU A 66 8.09 0.51 -23.06
N GLU A 67 8.52 0.48 -24.33
CA GLU A 67 9.04 1.66 -25.03
C GLU A 67 7.93 2.71 -25.18
N TYR A 68 6.75 2.30 -25.62
CA TYR A 68 5.60 3.21 -25.80
C TYR A 68 5.12 3.75 -24.45
N MET A 69 5.05 2.89 -23.43
CA MET A 69 4.71 3.31 -22.07
C MET A 69 5.72 4.32 -21.51
N THR A 70 7.00 4.18 -21.81
CA THR A 70 8.03 5.12 -21.39
C THR A 70 7.83 6.50 -22.04
N ILE A 71 7.55 6.53 -23.35
CA ILE A 71 7.28 7.78 -24.09
C ILE A 71 6.03 8.46 -23.54
N ILE A 72 4.91 7.74 -23.41
CA ILE A 72 3.64 8.35 -22.98
C ILE A 72 3.67 8.82 -21.52
N ASN A 73 4.35 8.08 -20.63
CA ASN A 73 4.55 8.51 -19.23
C ASN A 73 5.40 9.79 -19.16
N LYS A 74 6.40 9.91 -20.04
CA LYS A 74 7.19 11.14 -20.17
C LYS A 74 6.33 12.28 -20.70
N SER A 75 5.52 12.06 -21.72
CA SER A 75 4.61 13.09 -22.26
C SER A 75 3.63 13.60 -21.21
N LEU A 76 2.99 12.69 -20.46
CA LEU A 76 2.09 13.05 -19.36
C LEU A 76 2.82 13.86 -18.28
N SER A 77 4.05 13.49 -17.93
CA SER A 77 4.87 14.26 -16.98
C SER A 77 5.13 15.68 -17.47
N HIS A 78 5.43 15.86 -18.76
CA HIS A 78 5.62 17.19 -19.36
C HIS A 78 4.31 17.99 -19.33
N LEU A 79 3.19 17.38 -19.74
CA LEU A 79 1.87 18.01 -19.67
C LEU A 79 1.55 18.53 -18.27
N ILE A 80 1.77 17.73 -17.22
CA ILE A 80 1.50 18.14 -15.84
C ILE A 80 2.44 19.26 -15.38
N SER A 81 3.74 19.12 -15.65
CA SER A 81 4.77 20.05 -15.15
C SER A 81 4.72 21.42 -15.84
N GLN A 82 4.40 21.46 -17.14
CA GLN A 82 4.37 22.68 -17.94
C GLN A 82 3.01 23.38 -17.96
N SER A 83 1.96 22.74 -17.45
CA SER A 83 0.63 23.35 -17.39
C SER A 83 0.66 24.66 -16.64
N HIS A 84 -0.08 25.65 -17.13
CA HIS A 84 -0.41 26.84 -16.33
C HIS A 84 -1.39 26.46 -15.21
N GLU A 85 -1.62 27.37 -14.26
CA GLU A 85 -2.45 27.09 -13.07
C GLU A 85 -3.89 26.66 -13.42
N SER A 86 -4.57 27.38 -14.34
CA SER A 86 -5.93 27.00 -14.79
C SER A 86 -5.97 25.63 -15.48
N GLN A 87 -4.98 25.35 -16.34
CA GLN A 87 -4.87 24.08 -17.06
C GLN A 87 -4.59 22.94 -16.09
N PHE A 88 -3.73 23.16 -15.10
CA PHE A 88 -3.45 22.17 -14.06
C PHE A 88 -4.70 21.89 -13.22
N GLU A 89 -5.44 22.93 -12.81
CA GLU A 89 -6.69 22.76 -12.09
C GLU A 89 -7.70 21.94 -12.90
N PHE A 90 -7.81 22.21 -14.20
CA PHE A 90 -8.65 21.41 -15.10
C PHE A 90 -8.20 19.95 -15.17
N ILE A 91 -6.90 19.69 -15.38
CA ILE A 91 -6.31 18.34 -15.38
C ILE A 91 -6.60 17.63 -14.05
N PHE A 92 -6.35 18.31 -12.93
CA PHE A 92 -6.54 17.77 -11.59
C PHE A 92 -8.01 17.41 -11.32
N ASN A 93 -8.95 18.29 -11.66
CA ASN A 93 -10.38 18.03 -11.52
C ASN A 93 -10.83 16.84 -12.39
N LYS A 94 -10.25 16.71 -13.59
CA LYS A 94 -10.50 15.55 -14.45
C LYS A 94 -9.99 14.24 -13.84
N PHE A 95 -8.80 14.24 -13.24
CA PHE A 95 -8.31 13.10 -12.45
C PHE A 95 -9.25 12.75 -11.30
N MET A 96 -9.69 13.74 -10.52
CA MET A 96 -10.59 13.50 -9.39
C MET A 96 -11.93 12.92 -9.84
N SER A 97 -12.50 13.45 -10.94
CA SER A 97 -13.75 12.93 -11.51
C SER A 97 -13.62 11.48 -11.97
N GLU A 98 -12.50 11.11 -12.62
CA GLU A 98 -12.27 9.72 -13.01
C GLU A 98 -12.07 8.80 -11.81
N ILE A 99 -11.32 9.23 -10.78
CA ILE A 99 -11.13 8.46 -9.54
C ILE A 99 -12.48 8.18 -8.85
N GLU A 100 -13.36 9.17 -8.81
CA GLU A 100 -14.71 9.00 -8.27
C GLU A 100 -15.52 7.99 -9.09
N LYS A 101 -15.56 8.13 -10.43
CA LYS A 101 -16.28 7.20 -11.32
C LYS A 101 -15.82 5.76 -11.15
N ILE A 102 -14.50 5.50 -11.13
CA ILE A 102 -13.98 4.14 -11.04
C ILE A 102 -14.26 3.50 -9.68
N SER A 103 -14.38 4.29 -8.61
CA SER A 103 -14.62 3.77 -7.26
C SER A 103 -16.04 3.23 -7.06
N PHE A 104 -17.03 3.71 -7.82
CA PHE A 104 -18.42 3.29 -7.68
C PHE A 104 -18.95 2.40 -8.81
N ASN A 105 -18.26 2.36 -9.97
CA ASN A 105 -18.75 1.66 -11.16
C ASN A 105 -17.76 0.59 -11.68
N ILE A 106 -17.29 -0.31 -10.81
CA ILE A 106 -16.49 -1.44 -11.28
C ILE A 106 -17.37 -2.42 -12.05
N LYS A 107 -17.29 -2.36 -13.37
CA LYS A 107 -17.62 -3.48 -14.25
C LYS A 107 -16.33 -4.25 -14.51
N GLU A 108 -16.24 -5.52 -14.11
CA GLU A 108 -15.05 -6.36 -14.33
C GLU A 108 -14.93 -6.84 -15.80
N GLN A 109 -15.15 -5.93 -16.75
CA GLN A 109 -14.82 -6.12 -18.15
C GLN A 109 -13.37 -5.69 -18.39
N ASN A 110 -12.65 -6.40 -19.27
CA ASN A 110 -11.22 -6.18 -19.49
C ASN A 110 -10.88 -4.73 -19.85
N ASP A 111 -11.70 -4.07 -20.67
CA ASP A 111 -11.47 -2.68 -21.09
C ASP A 111 -11.59 -1.70 -19.92
N ASN A 112 -12.56 -1.93 -19.03
CA ASN A 112 -12.74 -1.10 -17.84
C ASN A 112 -11.58 -1.29 -16.85
N ILE A 113 -11.06 -2.51 -16.71
CA ILE A 113 -9.89 -2.77 -15.86
C ILE A 113 -8.65 -2.06 -16.43
N ASN A 114 -8.42 -2.13 -17.74
CA ASN A 114 -7.30 -1.41 -18.37
C ASN A 114 -7.42 0.10 -18.14
N HIS A 115 -8.62 0.69 -18.26
CA HIS A 115 -8.85 2.10 -17.95
C HIS A 115 -8.50 2.44 -16.50
N ILE A 116 -9.00 1.66 -15.53
CA ILE A 116 -8.69 1.86 -14.10
C ILE A 116 -7.17 1.83 -13.85
N MET A 117 -6.47 0.89 -14.47
CA MET A 117 -5.01 0.74 -14.35
C MET A 117 -4.27 1.96 -14.92
N VAL A 118 -4.73 2.50 -16.05
CA VAL A 118 -4.20 3.74 -16.63
C VAL A 118 -4.43 4.92 -15.71
N ILE A 119 -5.61 5.04 -15.08
CA ILE A 119 -5.89 6.13 -14.12
C ILE A 119 -4.96 6.03 -12.90
N ILE A 120 -4.74 4.84 -12.33
CA ILE A 120 -3.82 4.66 -11.19
C ILE A 120 -2.39 5.02 -11.56
N ASN A 121 -1.90 4.56 -12.72
CA ASN A 121 -0.56 4.87 -13.20
C ASN A 121 -0.39 6.36 -13.48
N SER A 122 -1.39 6.98 -14.13
CA SER A 122 -1.40 8.40 -14.44
C SER A 122 -1.44 9.25 -13.17
N LEU A 123 -2.17 8.81 -12.13
CA LEU A 123 -2.18 9.48 -10.84
C LEU A 123 -0.81 9.37 -10.15
N ALA A 124 -0.14 8.22 -10.22
CA ALA A 124 1.23 8.11 -9.70
C ALA A 124 2.19 9.09 -10.38
N ILE A 125 2.00 9.35 -11.69
CA ILE A 125 2.76 10.35 -12.46
C ILE A 125 2.39 11.78 -12.00
N LEU A 126 1.11 12.06 -11.80
CA LEU A 126 0.63 13.34 -11.24
C LEU A 126 1.31 13.64 -9.91
N LEU A 127 1.26 12.71 -8.96
CA LEU A 127 1.83 12.87 -7.62
C LEU A 127 3.34 13.12 -7.62
N LYS A 128 4.07 12.60 -8.62
CA LYS A 128 5.52 12.76 -8.76
C LYS A 128 5.92 14.12 -9.35
N ASN A 129 5.11 14.68 -10.25
CA ASN A 129 5.48 15.86 -11.05
C ASN A 129 4.92 17.17 -10.50
N VAL A 130 4.26 17.16 -9.33
CA VAL A 130 3.69 18.36 -8.69
C VAL A 130 4.56 18.90 -7.57
N SER A 131 4.62 20.23 -7.47
CA SER A 131 5.34 20.97 -6.43
C SER A 131 4.57 22.25 -6.03
N GLY A 132 5.00 22.91 -4.96
CA GLY A 132 4.40 24.17 -4.50
C GLY A 132 2.90 24.06 -4.18
N ASP A 133 2.12 25.05 -4.58
CA ASP A 133 0.69 25.16 -4.28
C ASP A 133 -0.14 24.02 -4.88
N ARG A 134 0.25 23.50 -6.04
CA ARG A 134 -0.37 22.30 -6.66
C ARG A 134 -0.30 21.09 -5.75
N LYS A 135 0.80 20.96 -5.01
CA LYS A 135 0.98 19.86 -4.07
C LYS A 135 0.09 20.02 -2.83
N ILE A 136 -0.18 21.26 -2.40
CA ILE A 136 -1.12 21.56 -1.33
C ILE A 136 -2.54 21.18 -1.75
N GLN A 137 -2.94 21.51 -2.98
CA GLN A 137 -4.24 21.12 -3.54
C GLN A 137 -4.42 19.59 -3.55
N ILE A 138 -3.41 18.85 -4.04
CA ILE A 138 -3.43 17.38 -4.00
C ILE A 138 -3.53 16.86 -2.56
N LYS A 139 -2.76 17.45 -1.64
CA LYS A 139 -2.78 17.07 -0.23
C LYS A 139 -4.19 17.20 0.37
N GLN A 140 -4.92 18.26 0.02
CA GLN A 140 -6.30 18.45 0.49
C GLN A 140 -7.25 17.35 -0.03
N ALA A 141 -7.00 16.83 -1.23
CA ALA A 141 -7.80 15.75 -1.82
C ALA A 141 -7.38 14.33 -1.39
N LEU A 142 -6.22 14.15 -0.73
CA LEU A 142 -5.71 12.83 -0.34
C LEU A 142 -6.72 11.94 0.41
N PRO A 143 -7.48 12.44 1.41
CA PRO A 143 -8.46 11.60 2.09
C PRO A 143 -9.50 10.99 1.13
N MET A 144 -9.98 11.79 0.18
CA MET A 144 -10.93 11.35 -0.84
C MET A 144 -10.29 10.32 -1.77
N ILE A 145 -9.07 10.58 -2.25
CA ILE A 145 -8.32 9.65 -3.11
C ILE A 145 -8.13 8.29 -2.42
N ILE A 146 -7.64 8.30 -1.17
CA ILE A 146 -7.42 7.07 -0.39
C ILE A 146 -8.74 6.35 -0.14
N SER A 147 -9.81 7.08 0.20
CA SER A 147 -11.14 6.52 0.42
C SER A 147 -11.69 5.84 -0.86
N ASN A 148 -11.63 6.52 -2.00
CA ASN A 148 -12.13 5.99 -3.27
C ASN A 148 -11.37 4.73 -3.70
N PHE A 149 -10.05 4.70 -3.53
CA PHE A 149 -9.27 3.48 -3.78
C PHE A 149 -9.53 2.38 -2.75
N THR A 150 -9.86 2.72 -1.51
CA THR A 150 -10.28 1.74 -0.51
C THR A 150 -11.60 1.09 -0.91
N ILE A 151 -12.56 1.87 -1.41
CA ILE A 151 -13.83 1.36 -1.96
C ILE A 151 -13.56 0.47 -3.18
N LEU A 152 -12.66 0.89 -4.08
CA LEU A 152 -12.25 0.10 -5.23
C LEU A 152 -11.71 -1.29 -4.82
N LEU A 153 -10.84 -1.35 -3.81
CA LEU A 153 -10.30 -2.59 -3.24
C LEU A 153 -11.39 -3.49 -2.64
N GLN A 154 -12.45 -2.91 -2.06
CA GLN A 154 -13.57 -3.66 -1.50
C GLN A 154 -14.42 -4.35 -2.57
N GLN A 155 -14.41 -3.85 -3.80
CA GLN A 155 -15.26 -4.31 -4.87
C GLN A 155 -14.53 -5.21 -5.87
N THR A 156 -13.24 -4.95 -6.13
CA THR A 156 -12.48 -5.71 -7.12
C THR A 156 -12.15 -7.14 -6.67
N SER A 157 -12.06 -8.04 -7.65
CA SER A 157 -11.51 -9.39 -7.51
C SER A 157 -10.16 -9.56 -8.22
N LYS A 158 -9.64 -8.51 -8.87
CA LYS A 158 -8.40 -8.55 -9.65
C LYS A 158 -7.20 -8.21 -8.77
N ILE A 159 -6.33 -9.19 -8.54
CA ILE A 159 -5.15 -9.03 -7.68
C ILE A 159 -4.19 -7.97 -8.22
N GLU A 160 -3.95 -7.93 -9.53
CA GLU A 160 -3.08 -6.94 -10.18
C GLU A 160 -3.51 -5.48 -9.87
N LEU A 161 -4.83 -5.24 -9.88
CA LEU A 161 -5.37 -3.94 -9.51
C LEU A 161 -5.11 -3.61 -8.04
N MET A 162 -5.28 -4.60 -7.14
CA MET A 162 -4.99 -4.43 -5.72
C MET A 162 -3.52 -4.08 -5.49
N THR A 163 -2.61 -4.81 -6.14
CA THR A 163 -1.15 -4.58 -6.13
C THR A 163 -0.83 -3.13 -6.50
N ASN A 164 -1.42 -2.61 -7.58
CA ASN A 164 -1.16 -1.23 -8.01
C ASN A 164 -1.69 -0.16 -7.06
N VAL A 165 -2.85 -0.39 -6.43
CA VAL A 165 -3.36 0.52 -5.39
C VAL A 165 -2.42 0.55 -4.18
N TYR A 166 -1.94 -0.60 -3.71
CA TYR A 166 -0.98 -0.63 -2.59
C TYR A 166 0.36 0.00 -2.93
N ASN A 167 0.84 -0.18 -4.16
CA ASN A 167 2.05 0.50 -4.65
C ASN A 167 1.84 2.02 -4.71
N LEU A 168 0.67 2.49 -5.10
CA LEU A 168 0.31 3.92 -5.05
C LEU A 168 0.33 4.46 -3.61
N PHE A 169 -0.28 3.75 -2.66
CA PHE A 169 -0.25 4.14 -1.25
C PHE A 169 1.17 4.15 -0.69
N THR A 170 2.00 3.17 -1.06
CA THR A 170 3.41 3.11 -0.69
C THR A 170 4.17 4.36 -1.17
N LYS A 171 3.93 4.78 -2.42
CA LYS A 171 4.50 6.02 -2.97
C LYS A 171 4.05 7.26 -2.19
N LEU A 172 2.76 7.35 -1.85
CA LEU A 172 2.21 8.46 -1.05
C LEU A 172 2.86 8.56 0.34
N ILE A 173 3.10 7.44 1.00
CA ILE A 173 3.72 7.40 2.33
C ILE A 173 5.21 7.77 2.26
N ASN A 174 5.92 7.31 1.23
CA ASN A 174 7.35 7.58 1.08
C ASN A 174 7.65 9.03 0.71
N ASP A 175 6.68 9.76 0.15
CA ASP A 175 6.82 11.19 -0.08
C ASP A 175 6.50 11.98 1.20
N ILE A 176 7.55 12.27 1.96
CA ILE A 176 7.50 12.99 3.25
C ILE A 176 6.83 14.37 3.16
N THR A 177 6.76 14.97 1.96
CA THR A 177 6.21 16.31 1.79
C THR A 177 4.69 16.34 1.93
N TYR A 178 4.00 15.21 1.69
CA TYR A 178 2.56 15.12 1.93
C TYR A 178 2.22 15.20 3.42
N LYS A 179 3.11 14.78 4.33
CA LYS A 179 2.89 14.75 5.79
C LYS A 179 1.50 14.23 6.14
N LEU A 180 1.27 12.95 5.85
CA LEU A 180 -0.01 12.27 6.07
C LEU A 180 -0.50 12.43 7.52
N ARG A 181 -1.78 12.71 7.67
CA ARG A 181 -2.50 12.81 8.96
C ARG A 181 -2.83 11.43 9.50
N SER A 182 -3.13 11.36 10.80
CA SER A 182 -3.56 10.12 11.46
C SER A 182 -4.77 9.49 10.77
N SER A 183 -5.76 10.29 10.37
CA SER A 183 -6.95 9.83 9.64
C SER A 183 -6.61 9.19 8.29
N GLU A 184 -5.64 9.73 7.55
CA GLU A 184 -5.22 9.21 6.24
C GLU A 184 -4.47 7.88 6.42
N ILE A 185 -3.60 7.78 7.44
CA ILE A 185 -2.94 6.53 7.81
C ILE A 185 -3.98 5.46 8.19
N SER A 186 -5.00 5.82 8.97
CA SER A 186 -6.08 4.91 9.33
C SER A 186 -6.86 4.41 8.11
N LEU A 187 -7.11 5.27 7.11
CA LEU A 187 -7.74 4.84 5.85
C LEU A 187 -6.86 3.86 5.07
N ILE A 188 -5.55 4.12 4.97
CA ILE A 188 -4.61 3.19 4.31
C ILE A 188 -4.56 1.84 5.04
N LEU A 189 -4.52 1.85 6.37
CA LEU A 189 -4.56 0.61 7.16
C LEU A 189 -5.89 -0.13 6.96
N ASN A 190 -7.01 0.59 6.86
CA ASN A 190 -8.30 -0.01 6.54
C ASN A 190 -8.27 -0.70 5.17
N ALA A 191 -7.62 -0.11 4.18
CA ALA A 191 -7.43 -0.76 2.88
C ALA A 191 -6.66 -2.09 3.00
N VAL A 192 -5.61 -2.16 3.82
CA VAL A 192 -4.90 -3.43 4.10
C VAL A 192 -5.81 -4.44 4.81
N ILE A 193 -6.70 -4.00 5.69
CA ILE A 193 -7.66 -4.90 6.34
C ILE A 193 -8.66 -5.48 5.33
N VAL A 194 -9.06 -4.71 4.30
CA VAL A 194 -10.00 -5.19 3.26
C VAL A 194 -9.50 -6.47 2.59
N ILE A 195 -8.20 -6.56 2.28
CA ILE A 195 -7.65 -7.76 1.65
C ILE A 195 -7.63 -8.96 2.60
N SER A 196 -7.54 -8.67 3.88
CA SER A 196 -7.58 -9.63 4.97
C SER A 196 -9.01 -10.01 5.34
N SER A 197 -10.02 -9.64 4.56
CA SER A 197 -11.40 -10.07 4.82
C SER A 197 -11.69 -11.40 4.11
N SER A 198 -12.45 -12.27 4.78
CA SER A 198 -12.95 -13.52 4.17
C SER A 198 -13.81 -13.25 2.93
N SER A 199 -14.49 -12.10 2.88
CA SER A 199 -15.25 -11.68 1.71
C SER A 199 -14.34 -11.37 0.51
N CYS A 200 -13.18 -10.75 0.73
CA CYS A 200 -12.19 -10.51 -0.33
C CYS A 200 -11.63 -11.82 -0.89
N GLU A 201 -11.22 -12.73 0.00
CA GLU A 201 -10.73 -14.05 -0.40
C GLU A 201 -11.75 -14.81 -1.26
N GLN A 202 -13.01 -14.86 -0.83
CA GLN A 202 -14.08 -15.52 -1.58
C GLN A 202 -14.31 -14.89 -2.95
N ARG A 203 -14.21 -13.55 -3.07
CA ARG A 203 -14.34 -12.86 -4.37
C ARG A 203 -13.20 -13.25 -5.32
N ILE A 204 -11.96 -13.20 -4.83
CA ILE A 204 -10.77 -13.54 -5.62
C ILE A 204 -10.83 -15.01 -6.06
N LEU A 205 -11.16 -15.93 -5.15
CA LEU A 205 -11.27 -17.36 -5.48
C LEU A 205 -12.36 -17.61 -6.52
N LYS A 206 -13.55 -17.01 -6.36
CA LYS A 206 -14.65 -17.15 -7.33
C LYS A 206 -14.28 -16.64 -8.72
N SER A 207 -13.62 -15.49 -8.81
CA SER A 207 -13.26 -14.90 -10.11
C SER A 207 -12.13 -15.65 -10.83
N ASN A 208 -11.34 -16.43 -10.10
CA ASN A 208 -10.22 -17.20 -10.64
C ASN A 208 -10.50 -18.72 -10.65
N TYR A 209 -11.76 -19.16 -10.64
CA TYR A 209 -12.13 -20.59 -10.66
C TYR A 209 -11.44 -21.43 -9.57
N ASN A 210 -11.20 -20.84 -8.40
CA ASN A 210 -10.45 -21.41 -7.26
C ASN A 210 -8.98 -21.74 -7.56
N ILE A 211 -8.40 -21.18 -8.62
CA ILE A 211 -6.99 -21.37 -8.99
C ILE A 211 -6.33 -20.00 -9.06
N ILE A 212 -5.41 -19.71 -8.15
CA ILE A 212 -4.62 -18.48 -8.17
C ILE A 212 -3.17 -18.87 -8.42
N GLN A 213 -2.52 -18.20 -9.38
CA GLN A 213 -1.09 -18.41 -9.63
C GLN A 213 -0.26 -17.85 -8.46
N ILE A 214 0.81 -18.57 -8.10
CA ILE A 214 1.59 -18.28 -6.89
C ILE A 214 2.32 -16.93 -7.01
N ASP A 215 2.90 -16.65 -8.16
CA ASP A 215 3.59 -15.40 -8.49
C ASP A 215 2.70 -14.16 -8.29
N ILE A 216 1.42 -14.26 -8.64
CA ILE A 216 0.45 -13.18 -8.44
C ILE A 216 0.23 -12.91 -6.94
N ILE A 217 0.13 -13.96 -6.12
CA ILE A 217 0.00 -13.84 -4.65
C ILE A 217 1.27 -13.26 -4.04
N GLU A 218 2.43 -13.70 -4.51
CA GLU A 218 3.72 -13.19 -4.05
C GLU A 218 3.89 -11.68 -4.34
N SER A 219 3.53 -11.24 -5.54
CA SER A 219 3.55 -9.81 -5.92
C SER A 219 2.63 -8.95 -5.03
N LEU A 220 1.45 -9.47 -4.70
CA LEU A 220 0.52 -8.83 -3.79
C LEU A 220 1.09 -8.75 -2.37
N PHE A 221 1.72 -9.83 -1.91
CA PHE A 221 2.37 -9.87 -0.60
C PHE A 221 3.50 -8.85 -0.49
N ASP A 222 4.38 -8.78 -1.49
CA ASP A 222 5.46 -7.79 -1.54
C ASP A 222 4.91 -6.36 -1.49
N SER A 223 3.84 -6.08 -2.22
CA SER A 223 3.21 -4.75 -2.23
C SER A 223 2.65 -4.36 -0.86
N ILE A 224 2.02 -5.29 -0.15
CA ILE A 224 1.53 -5.08 1.24
C ILE A 224 2.72 -4.93 2.20
N TYR A 225 3.77 -5.75 2.05
CA TYR A 225 4.97 -5.67 2.87
C TYR A 225 5.63 -4.30 2.77
N TYR A 226 5.91 -3.82 1.56
CA TYR A 226 6.54 -2.52 1.34
C TYR A 226 5.67 -1.37 1.83
N LEU A 227 4.34 -1.49 1.71
CA LEU A 227 3.40 -0.53 2.26
C LEU A 227 3.51 -0.41 3.78
N LEU A 228 3.43 -1.54 4.48
CA LEU A 228 3.52 -1.59 5.95
C LEU A 228 4.90 -1.14 6.45
N LEU A 229 5.97 -1.55 5.76
CA LEU A 229 7.32 -1.10 6.08
C LEU A 229 7.46 0.43 5.91
N SER A 230 6.88 0.98 4.84
CA SER A 230 6.88 2.43 4.60
C SER A 230 6.11 3.18 5.69
N LEU A 231 4.96 2.64 6.15
CA LEU A 231 4.21 3.22 7.29
C LEU A 231 5.02 3.24 8.58
N ILE A 232 5.75 2.15 8.89
CA ILE A 232 6.61 2.07 10.07
C ILE A 232 7.73 3.12 9.98
N ARG A 233 8.40 3.22 8.83
CA ARG A 233 9.45 4.23 8.60
C ARG A 233 8.90 5.65 8.69
N PHE A 234 7.77 5.92 8.07
CA PHE A 234 7.08 7.22 8.12
C PHE A 234 6.74 7.61 9.56
N ARG A 235 6.25 6.65 10.35
CA ARG A 235 5.98 6.86 11.78
C ARG A 235 7.24 7.17 12.57
N GLN A 236 8.31 6.42 12.36
CA GLN A 236 9.60 6.64 13.03
C GLN A 236 10.15 8.04 12.71
N ALA A 237 10.07 8.47 11.45
CA ALA A 237 10.51 9.79 11.02
C ALA A 237 9.69 10.93 11.65
N ASN A 238 8.36 10.76 11.78
CA ASN A 238 7.46 11.80 12.29
C ASN A 238 7.25 11.80 13.81
N SER A 239 7.78 10.81 14.54
CA SER A 239 7.66 10.72 16.00
C SER A 239 8.44 11.81 16.76
N THR A 240 9.05 12.78 16.06
CA THR A 240 9.64 13.98 16.64
C THR A 240 8.65 15.13 16.83
N VAL A 241 7.44 15.09 16.24
CA VAL A 241 6.45 16.18 16.32
C VAL A 241 5.02 15.63 16.45
N ASN A 242 4.42 15.80 17.63
CA ASN A 242 2.98 15.72 17.96
C ASN A 242 2.29 14.34 18.06
N LEU A 243 2.07 13.90 19.31
CA LEU A 243 1.14 12.84 19.73
C LEU A 243 -0.13 13.44 20.36
N ILE A 244 -1.25 13.50 19.63
CA ILE A 244 -2.60 13.26 20.21
C ILE A 244 -3.49 12.67 19.11
N SER A 245 -3.87 11.39 19.25
CA SER A 245 -5.24 10.88 19.08
C SER A 245 -5.21 9.35 19.05
N SER A 246 -5.36 8.78 20.24
CA SER A 246 -5.73 7.38 20.40
C SER A 246 -7.13 7.18 19.84
N LEU A 247 -7.24 6.50 18.69
CA LEU A 247 -8.50 5.87 18.28
C LEU A 247 -8.83 4.77 19.30
N HIS A 248 -9.73 5.07 20.22
CA HIS A 248 -10.43 4.06 21.00
C HIS A 248 -11.47 3.38 20.10
N GLN A 249 -11.01 2.41 19.29
CA GLN A 249 -11.90 1.37 18.80
C GLN A 249 -12.06 0.34 19.92
N LYS A 250 -13.25 0.32 20.55
CA LYS A 250 -13.72 -0.88 21.26
C LYS A 250 -14.07 -1.92 20.19
N SER A 251 -13.08 -2.73 19.81
CA SER A 251 -13.35 -3.93 19.02
C SER A 251 -13.91 -4.99 19.98
N ASP A 252 -15.15 -5.43 19.74
CA ASP A 252 -15.70 -6.63 20.39
C ASP A 252 -14.70 -7.79 20.21
N MET A 253 -14.21 -8.32 21.33
CA MET A 253 -13.17 -9.34 21.37
C MET A 253 -13.70 -10.67 20.81
N LYS A 254 -13.39 -10.93 19.54
CA LYS A 254 -13.56 -12.26 18.93
C LYS A 254 -12.37 -13.16 19.28
N THR A 255 -12.65 -14.41 19.57
CA THR A 255 -11.67 -15.50 19.70
C THR A 255 -10.82 -15.62 18.42
N PHE A 256 -9.58 -16.12 18.50
CA PHE A 256 -8.69 -16.32 17.33
C PHE A 256 -9.19 -17.38 16.32
N ASN A 257 -10.42 -17.85 16.46
CA ASN A 257 -11.03 -18.85 15.57
C ASN A 257 -11.25 -18.33 14.15
N THR A 258 -11.18 -17.01 13.93
CA THR A 258 -11.13 -16.40 12.60
C THR A 258 -9.77 -15.74 12.39
N PRO A 259 -9.02 -16.13 11.34
CA PRO A 259 -7.71 -15.54 11.07
C PRO A 259 -7.81 -14.02 10.90
N LEU A 260 -6.91 -13.27 11.54
CA LEU A 260 -6.85 -11.81 11.40
C LEU A 260 -6.33 -11.42 10.01
N PHE A 261 -5.55 -12.31 9.39
CA PHE A 261 -5.03 -12.18 8.04
C PHE A 261 -5.28 -13.47 7.25
N PRO A 262 -6.54 -13.78 6.85
CA PRO A 262 -6.92 -14.97 6.10
C PRO A 262 -6.04 -15.29 4.90
N LEU A 263 -5.55 -14.27 4.18
CA LEU A 263 -4.62 -14.48 3.07
C LEU A 263 -3.25 -15.03 3.53
N LEU A 264 -2.70 -14.52 4.63
CA LEU A 264 -1.50 -15.06 5.25
C LEU A 264 -1.76 -16.45 5.86
N SER A 265 -2.92 -16.65 6.49
CA SER A 265 -3.38 -17.95 7.01
C SER A 265 -3.46 -19.02 5.92
N ASN A 266 -4.06 -18.68 4.78
CA ASN A 266 -4.47 -19.64 3.76
C ASN A 266 -3.46 -19.79 2.63
N TYR A 267 -2.58 -18.80 2.44
CA TYR A 267 -1.55 -18.82 1.39
C TYR A 267 -0.13 -18.62 1.93
N GLY A 268 0.05 -18.50 3.25
CA GLY A 268 1.37 -18.34 3.87
C GLY A 268 2.35 -19.47 3.52
N HIS A 269 1.86 -20.69 3.30
CA HIS A 269 2.71 -21.82 2.89
C HIS A 269 3.21 -21.71 1.44
N TYR A 270 2.57 -20.90 0.60
CA TYR A 270 3.02 -20.62 -0.77
C TYR A 270 4.08 -19.52 -0.85
N LEU A 271 4.30 -18.75 0.22
CA LEU A 271 5.33 -17.72 0.25
C LEU A 271 6.72 -18.33 0.02
N SER A 272 7.56 -17.75 -0.83
CA SER A 272 8.97 -18.13 -0.90
C SER A 272 9.75 -17.76 0.39
N ILE A 273 10.97 -18.30 0.50
CA ILE A 273 11.91 -18.00 1.60
C ILE A 273 12.19 -16.48 1.66
N HIS A 274 12.25 -15.81 0.52
CA HIS A 274 12.44 -14.36 0.43
C HIS A 274 11.29 -13.60 1.11
N HIS A 275 10.04 -13.97 0.83
CA HIS A 275 8.86 -13.35 1.46
C HIS A 275 8.80 -13.62 2.97
N ALA A 276 9.16 -14.83 3.40
CA ALA A 276 9.29 -15.19 4.81
C ALA A 276 10.34 -14.32 5.54
N THR A 277 11.48 -14.08 4.89
CA THR A 277 12.54 -13.18 5.38
C THR A 277 12.05 -11.74 5.50
N ASN A 278 11.36 -11.24 4.48
CA ASN A 278 10.80 -9.89 4.47
C ASN A 278 9.76 -9.73 5.59
N PHE A 279 8.86 -10.70 5.76
CA PHE A 279 7.91 -10.70 6.86
C PHE A 279 8.62 -10.65 8.22
N SER A 280 9.65 -11.46 8.42
CA SER A 280 10.49 -11.44 9.64
C SER A 280 11.08 -10.06 9.92
N ARG A 281 11.59 -9.38 8.87
CA ARG A 281 12.09 -8.00 8.96
C ARG A 281 11.00 -7.01 9.32
N LEU A 282 9.78 -7.18 8.78
CA LEU A 282 8.64 -6.34 9.14
C LEU A 282 8.31 -6.46 10.63
N LEU A 283 8.17 -7.69 11.13
CA LEU A 283 7.87 -7.96 12.53
C LEU A 283 8.95 -7.39 13.45
N SER A 284 10.22 -7.55 13.06
CA SER A 284 11.36 -6.96 13.76
C SER A 284 11.29 -5.42 13.74
N ALA A 285 10.97 -4.80 12.61
CA ALA A 285 10.85 -3.35 12.50
C ALA A 285 9.70 -2.78 13.34
N ILE A 286 8.58 -3.51 13.49
CA ILE A 286 7.48 -3.16 14.40
C ILE A 286 7.97 -3.14 15.84
N SER A 287 8.88 -4.06 16.20
CA SER A 287 9.40 -4.17 17.56
C SER A 287 10.46 -3.12 17.92
N GLN A 288 11.08 -2.49 16.92
CA GLN A 288 12.15 -1.52 17.13
C GLN A 288 11.61 -0.20 17.70
N LYS A 289 12.21 0.24 18.81
CA LYS A 289 11.95 1.56 19.39
C LYS A 289 12.40 2.63 18.39
N PRO A 290 11.61 3.71 18.16
CA PRO A 290 12.09 4.83 17.37
C PRO A 290 13.36 5.38 18.03
N SER A 291 14.48 5.32 17.31
CA SER A 291 15.75 5.87 17.77
C SER A 291 15.56 7.38 17.95
N THR A 292 15.46 7.84 19.19
CA THR A 292 15.62 9.26 19.49
C THR A 292 17.06 9.60 19.14
N ASN A 293 17.27 10.21 17.98
CA ASN A 293 18.55 10.81 17.63
C ASN A 293 18.92 11.76 18.76
N GLN A 294 19.98 11.41 19.50
CA GLN A 294 20.61 12.26 20.48
C GLN A 294 21.07 13.53 19.76
N VAL A 295 20.35 14.62 19.98
CA VAL A 295 20.89 15.95 19.75
C VAL A 295 22.07 16.07 20.70
N HIS A 296 23.29 15.98 20.17
CA HIS A 296 24.49 16.42 20.85
C HIS A 296 24.34 17.92 21.16
N GLY A 297 24.03 18.22 22.42
CA GLY A 297 23.99 19.56 22.98
C GLY A 297 24.53 19.50 24.41
N HIS A 298 25.63 20.21 24.62
CA HIS A 298 26.44 20.34 25.83
C HIS A 298 25.82 19.99 27.20
N GLY A 299 26.58 19.16 27.93
CA GLY A 299 26.98 19.37 29.33
C GLY A 299 25.92 19.80 30.34
N SER A 300 25.39 18.83 31.10
CA SER A 300 25.13 19.00 32.53
C SER A 300 24.81 17.64 33.17
N ASN A 301 25.63 17.27 34.17
CA ASN A 301 25.37 16.17 35.09
C ASN A 301 24.20 16.57 36.01
N THR A 302 23.00 16.03 35.81
CA THR A 302 22.02 15.80 36.88
C THR A 302 20.92 14.83 36.44
N ASN A 303 20.89 13.66 37.07
CA ASN A 303 19.73 12.80 37.36
C ASN A 303 18.48 12.92 36.46
N THR A 304 18.37 12.06 35.44
CA THR A 304 17.11 11.77 34.75
C THR A 304 16.75 10.30 34.87
N LEU A 305 16.10 9.92 35.98
CA LEU A 305 15.47 8.61 36.18
C LEU A 305 14.01 8.58 35.67
N THR A 306 13.60 9.53 34.84
CA THR A 306 12.19 9.73 34.43
C THR A 306 11.91 9.57 32.93
N SER A 307 12.88 9.16 32.11
CA SER A 307 12.67 9.02 30.65
C SER A 307 12.21 7.62 30.17
N LEU A 308 12.11 6.62 31.06
CA LEU A 308 11.66 5.28 30.67
C LEU A 308 10.14 5.20 30.42
N SER A 309 9.34 6.08 31.02
CA SER A 309 7.87 6.00 31.01
C SER A 309 7.21 6.58 29.76
N SER A 310 7.87 7.53 29.08
CA SER A 310 7.35 8.14 27.84
C SER A 310 7.62 7.29 26.58
N SER A 311 8.59 6.39 26.64
CA SER A 311 8.97 5.51 25.52
C SER A 311 7.97 4.37 25.24
N ALA A 312 7.20 3.96 26.27
CA ALA A 312 6.12 2.97 26.14
C ALA A 312 4.86 3.54 25.45
N ALA A 313 4.68 4.86 25.41
CA ALA A 313 3.51 5.48 24.78
C ALA A 313 3.47 5.24 23.25
N ASN A 314 4.65 5.07 22.64
CA ASN A 314 4.80 4.85 21.20
C ASN A 314 4.68 3.38 20.78
N THR A 315 4.64 2.41 21.68
CA THR A 315 4.43 0.98 21.32
C THR A 315 3.06 0.46 21.77
N LYS A 316 2.38 1.14 22.70
CA LYS A 316 1.07 0.75 23.26
C LYS A 316 -0.02 0.39 22.23
N PRO A 317 -0.20 1.08 21.09
CA PRO A 317 -1.21 0.68 20.11
C PRO A 317 -0.87 -0.64 19.42
N PHE A 318 0.42 -0.90 19.16
CA PHE A 318 0.89 -2.10 18.46
C PHE A 318 0.94 -3.32 19.37
N ILE A 319 1.28 -3.16 20.66
CA ILE A 319 1.35 -4.27 21.64
C ILE A 319 0.02 -5.05 21.68
N LYS A 320 -1.12 -4.35 21.59
CA LYS A 320 -2.44 -5.00 21.55
C LYS A 320 -2.69 -5.84 20.30
N HIS A 321 -1.99 -5.57 19.20
CA HIS A 321 -2.09 -6.34 17.95
C HIS A 321 -1.04 -7.45 17.86
N ILE A 322 0.04 -7.39 18.65
CA ILE A 322 1.10 -8.41 18.67
C ILE A 322 0.52 -9.78 19.01
N VAL A 323 -0.34 -9.86 20.03
CA VAL A 323 -0.99 -11.11 20.44
C VAL A 323 -1.81 -11.74 19.30
N HIS A 324 -2.41 -10.94 18.43
CA HIS A 324 -3.14 -11.43 17.26
C HIS A 324 -2.20 -11.92 16.16
N ILE A 325 -1.07 -11.26 15.93
CA ILE A 325 -0.06 -11.72 14.96
C ILE A 325 0.55 -13.05 15.41
N LEU A 326 0.84 -13.19 16.70
CA LEU A 326 1.32 -14.45 17.29
C LEU A 326 0.27 -15.55 17.19
N GLY A 327 -1.01 -15.24 17.46
CA GLY A 327 -2.13 -16.16 17.24
C GLY A 327 -2.26 -16.60 15.79
N GLU A 328 -2.07 -15.69 14.84
CA GLU A 328 -2.13 -15.98 13.40
C GLU A 328 -1.02 -16.92 12.94
N TYR A 329 0.21 -16.71 13.42
CA TYR A 329 1.31 -17.64 13.16
C TYR A 329 0.97 -19.06 13.63
N VAL A 330 0.40 -19.18 14.83
CA VAL A 330 -0.03 -20.48 15.35
C VAL A 330 -1.13 -21.07 14.49
N ASN A 331 -2.12 -20.27 14.06
CA ASN A 331 -3.18 -20.72 13.15
C ASN A 331 -2.61 -21.31 11.85
N ILE A 332 -1.64 -20.62 11.22
CA ILE A 332 -0.93 -21.13 10.03
C ILE A 332 -0.29 -22.50 10.30
N GLN A 333 0.43 -22.62 11.42
CA GLN A 333 1.13 -23.85 11.81
C GLN A 333 0.17 -25.00 12.16
N THR A 334 -1.06 -24.70 12.56
CA THR A 334 -2.12 -25.69 12.81
C THR A 334 -3.01 -25.98 11.61
N SER A 335 -2.79 -25.31 10.48
CA SER A 335 -3.58 -25.48 9.26
C SER A 335 -3.26 -26.81 8.58
N SER A 336 -4.04 -27.16 7.55
CA SER A 336 -3.78 -28.33 6.70
C SER A 336 -2.46 -28.23 5.93
N ARG A 337 -1.85 -27.05 5.86
CA ARG A 337 -0.60 -26.77 5.15
C ARG A 337 0.30 -25.86 6.01
N PRO A 338 0.99 -26.40 7.03
CA PRO A 338 1.90 -25.62 7.84
C PRO A 338 3.09 -25.10 7.01
N LEU A 339 3.76 -24.04 7.50
CA LEU A 339 5.01 -23.58 6.87
C LEU A 339 6.06 -24.68 6.96
N ASP A 340 6.84 -24.84 5.89
CA ASP A 340 8.00 -25.72 5.92
C ASP A 340 9.07 -25.21 6.91
N PRO A 341 9.97 -26.10 7.38
CA PRO A 341 10.97 -25.75 8.38
C PRO A 341 11.91 -24.60 7.96
N VAL A 342 12.19 -24.45 6.66
CA VAL A 342 13.11 -23.41 6.17
C VAL A 342 12.47 -22.03 6.34
N LYS A 343 11.22 -21.87 5.91
CA LYS A 343 10.47 -20.60 6.10
C LYS A 343 10.22 -20.29 7.57
N LYS A 344 9.97 -21.31 8.39
CA LYS A 344 9.86 -21.14 9.84
C LYS A 344 11.13 -20.51 10.43
N ASN A 345 12.31 -20.99 10.00
CA ASN A 345 13.59 -20.45 10.47
C ASN A 345 13.80 -19.00 10.06
N GLU A 346 13.32 -18.57 8.89
CA GLU A 346 13.41 -17.16 8.50
C GLU A 346 12.51 -16.27 9.36
N ILE A 347 11.28 -16.72 9.66
CA ILE A 347 10.29 -15.93 10.40
C ILE A 347 10.58 -15.87 11.90
N ILE A 348 11.32 -16.85 12.46
CA ILE A 348 11.52 -16.99 13.90
C ILE A 348 12.13 -15.75 14.55
N THR A 349 13.06 -15.07 13.86
CA THR A 349 13.71 -13.85 14.33
C THR A 349 12.69 -12.73 14.57
N GLY A 350 11.78 -12.52 13.63
CA GLY A 350 10.69 -11.55 13.76
C GLY A 350 9.70 -11.91 14.87
N LEU A 351 9.34 -13.20 15.02
CA LEU A 351 8.46 -13.65 16.09
C LEU A 351 9.10 -13.47 17.48
N ASN A 352 10.39 -13.74 17.60
CA ASN A 352 11.14 -13.53 18.84
C ASN A 352 11.16 -12.04 19.23
N ALA A 353 11.36 -11.15 18.24
CA ALA A 353 11.32 -9.72 18.46
C ALA A 353 9.94 -9.21 18.91
N LEU A 354 8.85 -9.84 18.44
CA LEU A 354 7.51 -9.58 18.96
C LEU A 354 7.33 -10.09 20.40
N LEU A 355 7.84 -11.28 20.71
CA LEU A 355 7.77 -11.85 22.06
C LEU A 355 8.54 -11.02 23.10
N ASP A 356 9.62 -10.32 22.69
CA ASP A 356 10.35 -9.37 23.53
C ASP A 356 9.46 -8.19 23.99
N LEU A 357 8.39 -7.88 23.25
CA LEU A 357 7.43 -6.83 23.60
C LEU A 357 6.24 -7.34 24.43
N CYS A 358 5.98 -8.64 24.48
CA CYS A 358 4.89 -9.22 25.24
C CYS A 358 5.26 -9.40 26.72
N ASP A 359 4.35 -9.04 27.61
CA ASP A 359 4.45 -9.44 29.02
C ASP A 359 3.86 -10.85 29.26
N GLU A 360 3.79 -11.27 30.53
CA GLU A 360 3.19 -12.57 30.87
C GLU A 360 1.68 -12.62 30.58
N HIS A 361 0.97 -11.52 30.79
CA HIS A 361 -0.46 -11.43 30.54
C HIS A 361 -0.78 -11.53 29.05
N ASP A 362 0.01 -10.87 28.19
CA ASP A 362 -0.12 -10.95 26.73
C ASP A 362 0.08 -12.39 26.24
N ARG A 363 1.10 -13.09 26.76
CA ARG A 363 1.35 -14.50 26.38
C ARG A 363 0.25 -15.43 26.87
N GLU A 364 -0.26 -15.22 28.08
CA GLU A 364 -1.39 -16.00 28.61
C GLU A 364 -2.66 -15.72 27.79
N TYR A 365 -2.88 -14.46 27.39
CA TYR A 365 -3.98 -14.08 26.51
C TYR A 365 -3.91 -14.84 25.18
N VAL A 366 -2.71 -14.98 24.59
CA VAL A 366 -2.54 -15.81 23.38
C VAL A 366 -2.96 -17.26 23.65
N LEU A 367 -2.44 -17.86 24.73
CA LEU A 367 -2.72 -19.26 25.10
C LEU A 367 -4.20 -19.53 25.37
N VAL A 368 -4.91 -18.62 26.03
CA VAL A 368 -6.32 -18.79 26.37
C VAL A 368 -7.20 -18.77 25.13
N ASN A 369 -6.88 -17.92 24.15
CA ASN A 369 -7.69 -17.71 22.96
C ASN A 369 -7.36 -18.66 21.79
N LEU A 370 -6.29 -19.46 21.89
CA LEU A 370 -5.98 -20.52 20.93
C LEU A 370 -6.86 -21.75 21.17
N SER A 371 -7.36 -22.34 20.08
CA SER A 371 -8.20 -23.55 20.19
C SER A 371 -7.39 -24.75 20.70
N HIS A 372 -7.98 -25.50 21.65
CA HIS A 372 -7.37 -26.73 22.16
C HIS A 372 -7.36 -27.86 21.12
N ALA A 373 -8.30 -27.85 20.17
CA ALA A 373 -8.56 -28.96 19.26
C ALA A 373 -7.44 -29.22 18.23
N ASN A 374 -6.65 -28.21 17.88
CA ASN A 374 -5.68 -28.30 16.77
C ASN A 374 -4.22 -28.31 17.23
N GLY A 375 -3.94 -28.49 18.52
CA GLY A 375 -2.57 -28.48 19.05
C GLY A 375 -1.91 -27.08 19.11
N GLY A 376 -2.64 -26.00 18.82
CA GLY A 376 -2.10 -24.63 18.77
C GLY A 376 -1.43 -24.19 20.07
N LYS A 377 -1.99 -24.57 21.23
CA LYS A 377 -1.35 -24.27 22.53
C LYS A 377 0.02 -24.92 22.71
N ILE A 378 0.22 -26.12 22.16
CA ILE A 378 1.51 -26.82 22.21
C ILE A 378 2.53 -26.08 21.34
N ILE A 379 2.13 -25.69 20.13
CA ILE A 379 2.97 -24.93 19.19
C ILE A 379 3.41 -23.61 19.82
N PHE A 380 2.48 -22.86 20.41
CA PHE A 380 2.80 -21.58 21.05
C PHE A 380 3.69 -21.74 22.29
N LYS A 381 3.43 -22.74 23.15
CA LYS A 381 4.30 -23.03 24.30
C LYS A 381 5.72 -23.33 23.85
N LYS A 382 5.88 -24.18 22.84
CA LYS A 382 7.19 -24.51 22.26
C LYS A 382 7.91 -23.27 21.71
N LEU A 383 7.19 -22.38 21.02
CA LEU A 383 7.74 -21.10 20.54
C LEU A 383 8.27 -20.25 21.70
N VAL A 384 7.48 -20.10 22.77
CA VAL A 384 7.89 -19.32 23.96
C VAL A 384 9.07 -19.97 24.69
N GLU A 385 9.12 -21.30 24.78
CA GLU A 385 10.26 -22.03 25.37
C GLU A 385 11.54 -21.84 24.56
N GLU A 386 11.46 -21.97 23.22
CA GLU A 386 12.59 -21.74 22.31
C GLU A 386 13.09 -20.29 22.41
N TRP A 387 12.19 -19.31 22.46
CA TRP A 387 12.54 -17.89 22.69
C TRP A 387 13.23 -17.67 24.03
N LYS A 388 12.70 -18.23 25.13
CA LYS A 388 13.31 -18.13 26.47
C LYS A 388 14.71 -18.75 26.51
N LYS A 389 14.93 -19.86 25.78
CA LYS A 389 16.19 -20.60 25.78
C LYS A 389 17.28 -19.92 24.93
N ASN A 390 16.90 -19.43 23.75
CA ASN A 390 17.87 -19.07 22.71
C ASN A 390 17.99 -17.56 22.47
N TRP A 391 16.99 -16.76 22.86
CA TRP A 391 16.87 -15.36 22.45
C TRP A 391 16.89 -14.38 23.63
N LYS A 392 16.12 -14.68 24.67
CA LYS A 392 16.21 -13.91 25.92
C LYS A 392 17.50 -14.32 26.63
N PHE A 393 18.56 -13.53 26.48
CA PHE A 393 19.74 -13.64 27.32
C PHE A 393 19.32 -13.34 28.77
N GLY A 394 18.87 -14.37 29.49
CA GLY A 394 18.70 -14.33 30.92
C GLY A 394 20.10 -14.38 31.52
N GLY A 395 20.75 -13.23 31.64
CA GLY A 395 22.03 -13.12 32.33
C GLY A 395 21.90 -13.75 33.72
N LYS A 396 22.39 -14.97 33.87
CA LYS A 396 23.00 -15.40 35.12
C LYS A 396 24.46 -15.03 34.98
N VAL A 397 24.80 -13.85 35.49
CA VAL A 397 26.15 -13.61 36.04
C VAL A 397 26.16 -14.25 37.42
#